data_AF-A0A950U2Z0-F1
#
_entry.id   AF-A0A950U2Z0-F1
#
_cell.length_a   1.000
_cell.length_b   1.000
_cell.length_c   1.000
_cell.angle_alpha   90.00
_cell.angle_beta   90.00
_cell.angle_gamma   90.00
#
_symmetry.space_group_name_H-M   'P 1'
#
loop_
_entity.id
_entity.type
_entity.pdbx_description
1 polymer ?
#
loop_
_entity_poly.entity_id
_entity_poly.type
_entity_poly.pdbx_seq_one_letter_code
_entity_poly.pdbx_strand_id
1 'polypeptide(L)'
;MPHLRPGRPWRRNRNELWSGGEYLEPLWINPVSDSIEIRLSVAPNRSLRGVLPDAPMRDVTVIATATDWSETRIFRAGQPMAPTVIRADLSGGDIAEFPFDRYNVAIGLQSFESDGAAPAPGRPIAQEVTLWGRMLGYQFKAYQAPRSAEDSSNLGLEIRRAGAHIFFGVAAYGAIIVLACNSLVISCLVFSRQTKG
;
A
#
# COMPACT_ATOMS: atom_id res chain seq x y z
N MET A 1 19.86 -6.85 -9.01
CA MET A 1 18.51 -6.48 -8.56
C MET A 1 18.29 -7.01 -7.15
N PRO A 2 18.26 -6.17 -6.11
CA PRO A 2 17.97 -6.62 -4.76
C PRO A 2 16.47 -6.84 -4.60
N HIS A 3 16.06 -8.09 -4.39
CA HIS A 3 14.67 -8.43 -4.07
C HIS A 3 14.36 -8.03 -2.63
N LEU A 4 13.41 -7.11 -2.44
CA LEU A 4 12.76 -6.89 -1.15
C LEU A 4 12.11 -8.22 -0.71
N ARG A 5 12.50 -8.73 0.47
CA ARG A 5 12.01 -10.03 0.96
C ARG A 5 10.51 -9.94 1.27
N PRO A 6 9.66 -10.83 0.73
CA PRO A 6 8.26 -10.91 1.14
C PRO A 6 8.21 -11.26 2.64
N GLY A 7 7.56 -10.41 3.43
CA GLY A 7 7.45 -10.55 4.87
C GLY A 7 6.84 -11.89 5.26
N ARG A 8 7.54 -12.67 6.10
CA ARG A 8 6.99 -13.87 6.73
C ARG A 8 5.74 -13.49 7.55
N PRO A 9 4.71 -14.36 7.61
CA PRO A 9 3.60 -14.16 8.52
C PRO A 9 4.13 -14.02 9.95
N TRP A 10 3.67 -12.96 10.62
CA TRP A 10 4.15 -12.47 11.90
C TRP A 10 3.95 -13.52 13.01
N ARG A 11 4.97 -14.34 13.27
CA ARG A 11 5.15 -14.94 14.60
C ARG A 11 5.59 -13.79 15.49
N ARG A 12 4.78 -13.44 16.49
CA ARG A 12 5.08 -12.45 17.53
C ARG A 12 6.34 -12.89 18.29
N ASN A 13 7.52 -12.67 17.72
CA ASN A 13 8.79 -12.97 18.34
C ASN A 13 9.18 -11.74 19.15
N ARG A 14 8.93 -11.80 20.46
CA ARG A 14 9.05 -10.68 21.41
C ARG A 14 10.49 -10.14 21.57
N ASN A 15 11.45 -10.72 20.85
CA ASN A 15 12.89 -10.51 21.03
C ASN A 15 13.61 -9.93 19.80
N GLU A 16 12.94 -9.71 18.67
CA GLU A 16 13.53 -8.93 17.55
C GLU A 16 13.24 -7.45 17.78
N LEU A 17 14.03 -6.87 18.68
CA LEU A 17 14.02 -5.45 19.00
C LEU A 17 14.51 -4.63 17.80
N TRP A 18 13.54 -4.04 17.08
CA TRP A 18 13.61 -2.70 16.50
C TRP A 18 14.92 -2.34 15.78
N SER A 19 15.07 -2.75 14.51
CA SER A 19 15.74 -1.87 13.56
C SER A 19 14.75 -0.73 13.31
N GLY A 20 15.14 0.51 13.60
CA GLY A 20 14.25 1.63 13.27
C GLY A 20 14.09 1.71 11.77
N GLY A 21 12.86 1.97 11.35
CA GLY A 21 12.42 1.92 9.97
C GLY A 21 11.07 2.60 9.84
N GLU A 22 10.68 2.80 8.60
CA GLU A 22 9.38 3.33 8.21
C GLU A 22 8.47 2.15 7.93
N TYR A 23 7.29 2.16 8.54
CA TYR A 23 6.28 1.14 8.37
C TYR A 23 5.11 1.72 7.60
N LEU A 24 4.75 1.03 6.52
CA LEU A 24 3.58 1.35 5.70
C LEU A 24 2.51 0.28 5.93
N GLU A 25 1.37 0.69 6.45
CA GLU A 25 0.21 -0.16 6.69
C GLU A 25 -0.95 0.32 5.81
N PRO A 26 -1.34 -0.42 4.75
CA PRO A 26 -2.54 -0.12 3.99
C PRO A 26 -3.77 -0.21 4.91
N LEU A 27 -4.53 0.88 5.02
CA LEU A 27 -5.75 0.94 5.83
C LEU A 27 -6.99 0.67 4.98
N TRP A 28 -7.04 1.27 3.80
CA TRP A 28 -8.21 1.25 2.94
C TRP A 28 -7.83 1.37 1.47
N ILE A 29 -8.51 0.63 0.60
CA ILE A 29 -8.36 0.70 -0.86
C ILE A 29 -9.75 0.92 -1.45
N ASN A 30 -9.89 1.99 -2.22
CA ASN A 30 -11.09 2.31 -2.96
C ASN A 30 -10.80 2.40 -4.46
N PRO A 31 -11.04 1.32 -5.22
CA PRO A 31 -10.86 1.33 -6.66
C PRO A 31 -11.93 2.12 -7.42
N VAL A 32 -13.03 2.53 -6.77
CA VAL A 32 -14.05 3.37 -7.41
C VAL A 32 -13.60 4.83 -7.47
N SER A 33 -12.79 5.27 -6.50
CA SER A 33 -12.23 6.63 -6.45
C SER A 33 -10.72 6.65 -6.66
N ASP A 34 -10.17 5.58 -7.25
CA ASP A 34 -8.74 5.41 -7.53
C ASP A 34 -7.83 5.83 -6.37
N SER A 35 -8.15 5.42 -5.13
CA SER A 35 -7.42 5.89 -3.96
C SER A 35 -7.09 4.80 -2.95
N ILE A 36 -5.95 4.93 -2.29
CA ILE A 36 -5.52 4.13 -1.14
C ILE A 36 -5.20 5.05 0.05
N GLU A 37 -5.55 4.60 1.24
CA GLU A 37 -5.09 5.19 2.50
C GLU A 37 -4.06 4.27 3.15
N ILE A 38 -2.94 4.85 3.57
CA ILE A 38 -1.81 4.14 4.13
C ILE A 38 -1.42 4.84 5.43
N ARG A 39 -1.29 4.09 6.51
CA ARG A 39 -0.67 4.58 7.74
C ARG A 39 0.83 4.48 7.61
N LEU A 40 1.50 5.62 7.67
CA LEU A 40 2.95 5.74 7.80
C LEU A 40 3.30 5.85 9.28
N SER A 41 4.07 4.89 9.79
CA SER A 41 4.65 4.93 11.13
C SER A 41 6.16 5.01 11.01
N VAL A 42 6.79 6.00 11.63
CA VAL A 42 8.24 6.21 11.56
C VAL A 42 8.83 5.81 12.91
N ALA A 43 9.88 4.99 12.89
CA ALA A 43 10.64 4.64 14.10
C ALA A 43 12.12 5.02 13.91
N PRO A 44 12.75 5.68 14.89
CA PRO A 44 14.15 6.06 14.80
C PRO A 44 15.05 4.82 14.81
N ASN A 45 16.02 4.79 13.88
CA ASN A 45 17.06 3.76 13.84
C ASN A 45 17.95 3.81 15.09
N ARG A 46 18.79 2.78 15.30
CA ARG A 46 19.62 2.70 16.51
C ARG A 46 20.50 3.94 16.74
N SER A 47 20.97 4.58 15.67
CA SER A 47 21.80 5.80 15.73
C SER A 47 21.01 7.06 16.08
N LEU A 48 19.71 7.07 15.86
CA LEU A 48 18.83 8.22 16.09
C LEU A 48 17.85 8.01 17.25
N ARG A 49 17.94 6.89 17.99
CA ARG A 49 17.02 6.59 19.09
C ARG A 49 17.32 7.48 20.30
N GLY A 50 16.31 8.22 20.74
CA GLY A 50 16.33 9.03 21.95
C GLY A 50 16.09 8.20 23.23
N VAL A 51 15.92 8.91 24.35
CA VAL A 51 15.70 8.29 25.67
C VAL A 51 14.30 7.67 25.78
N LEU A 52 13.28 8.32 25.18
CA LEU A 52 11.92 7.78 25.13
C LEU A 52 11.76 6.78 23.98
N PRO A 53 10.88 5.77 24.14
CA PRO A 53 10.47 4.90 23.03
C PRO A 53 9.96 5.72 21.85
N ASP A 54 10.36 5.34 20.64
CA ASP A 54 9.95 5.96 19.37
C ASP A 54 10.18 7.47 19.27
N ALA A 55 11.04 8.03 20.12
CA ALA A 55 11.46 9.42 20.06
C ALA A 55 12.85 9.53 19.42
N PRO A 56 13.09 10.46 18.49
CA PRO A 56 14.42 10.64 17.96
C PRO A 56 15.31 11.40 18.94
N MET A 57 16.62 11.20 18.86
CA MET A 57 17.63 11.96 19.61
C MET A 57 17.81 13.38 19.05
N ARG A 58 17.40 13.61 17.79
CA ARG A 58 17.57 14.85 17.03
C ARG A 58 16.30 15.16 16.25
N ASP A 59 16.17 16.37 15.72
CA ASP A 59 15.02 16.69 14.89
C ASP A 59 15.11 15.92 13.56
N VAL A 60 14.02 15.26 13.18
CA VAL A 60 13.92 14.48 11.94
C VAL A 60 12.77 15.03 11.11
N THR A 61 13.05 15.38 9.86
CA THR A 61 12.04 15.77 8.89
C THR A 61 11.79 14.62 7.94
N VAL A 62 10.56 14.14 7.87
CA VAL A 62 10.11 13.12 6.92
C VAL A 62 9.21 13.76 5.89
N ILE A 63 9.52 13.54 4.62
CA ILE A 63 8.72 14.01 3.49
C ILE A 63 8.17 12.76 2.79
N ALA A 64 6.85 12.65 2.78
CA ALA A 64 6.13 11.63 2.02
C ALA A 64 5.50 12.28 0.79
N THR A 65 5.74 11.72 -0.39
CA THR A 65 5.18 12.19 -1.65
C THR A 65 4.42 11.08 -2.37
N ALA A 66 3.33 11.46 -3.01
CA ALA A 66 2.57 10.69 -3.98
C ALA A 66 2.36 11.56 -5.23
N THR A 67 1.69 11.03 -6.26
CA THR A 67 1.50 11.72 -7.56
C THR A 67 1.03 13.17 -7.40
N ASP A 68 -0.05 13.39 -6.65
CA ASP A 68 -0.67 14.71 -6.49
C ASP A 68 -0.63 15.23 -5.04
N TRP A 69 0.23 14.65 -4.20
CA TRP A 69 0.24 14.94 -2.77
C TRP A 69 1.65 14.91 -2.17
N SER A 70 1.92 15.81 -1.23
CA SER A 70 3.17 15.86 -0.47
C SER A 70 2.88 16.30 0.96
N GLU A 71 3.43 15.60 1.93
CA GLU A 71 3.34 15.96 3.35
C GLU A 71 4.72 15.95 3.98
N THR A 72 5.03 17.06 4.65
CA THR A 72 6.25 17.21 5.44
C THR A 72 5.89 17.12 6.92
N ARG A 73 6.51 16.19 7.63
CA ARG A 73 6.38 16.05 9.09
C ARG A 73 7.71 16.27 9.76
N ILE A 74 7.69 17.11 10.79
CA ILE A 74 8.86 17.41 11.62
C ILE A 74 8.65 16.71 12.97
N PHE A 75 9.50 15.74 13.26
CA PHE A 75 9.57 15.05 14.55
C PHE A 75 10.67 15.70 15.38
N ARG A 76 10.30 16.30 16.51
CA ARG A 76 11.26 16.98 17.39
C ARG A 76 12.01 15.97 18.25
N ALA A 77 13.25 16.31 18.58
CA ALA A 77 14.08 15.55 19.50
C ALA A 77 13.33 15.29 20.82
N GLY A 78 13.37 14.04 21.29
CA GLY A 78 12.74 13.61 22.54
C GLY A 78 11.21 13.49 22.49
N GLN A 79 10.56 13.79 21.36
CA GLN A 79 9.11 13.61 21.21
C GLN A 79 8.79 12.31 20.46
N PRO A 80 7.80 11.53 20.92
CA PRO A 80 7.37 10.32 20.20
C PRO A 80 6.92 10.64 18.77
N MET A 81 7.35 9.82 17.82
CA MET A 81 6.91 9.89 16.43
C MET A 81 5.50 9.32 16.30
N ALA A 82 4.50 10.19 16.18
CA ALA A 82 3.13 9.77 15.94
C ALA A 82 2.94 9.28 14.48
N PRO A 83 2.19 8.18 14.27
CA PRO A 83 1.85 7.73 12.92
C PRO A 83 0.96 8.76 12.22
N THR A 84 1.13 8.87 10.90
CA THR A 84 0.27 9.70 10.04
C THR A 84 -0.45 8.83 9.02
N VAL A 85 -1.60 9.31 8.53
CA VAL A 85 -2.34 8.65 7.45
C VAL A 85 -2.12 9.47 6.19
N ILE A 86 -1.60 8.80 5.17
CA ILE A 86 -1.35 9.38 3.85
C ILE A 86 -2.35 8.80 2.87
N ARG A 87 -2.79 9.63 1.92
CA ARG A 87 -3.63 9.21 0.80
C ARG A 87 -2.79 9.25 -0.47
N ALA A 88 -2.88 8.20 -1.27
CA ALA A 88 -2.21 8.12 -2.56
C ALA A 88 -3.18 7.59 -3.62
N ASP A 89 -2.91 7.91 -4.87
CA ASP A 89 -3.75 7.50 -5.98
C ASP A 89 -3.34 6.12 -6.51
N LEU A 90 -4.36 5.34 -6.85
CA LEU A 90 -4.23 4.08 -7.55
C LEU A 90 -4.08 4.36 -9.05
N SER A 91 -3.19 3.64 -9.72
CA SER A 91 -2.92 3.82 -11.15
C SER A 91 -2.79 2.50 -11.89
N GLY A 92 -3.03 2.52 -13.20
CA GLY A 92 -2.77 1.39 -14.10
C GLY A 92 -3.72 0.20 -13.98
N GLY A 93 -4.87 0.38 -13.32
CA GLY A 93 -5.92 -0.64 -13.21
C GLY A 93 -7.30 -0.05 -13.45
N ASP A 94 -8.25 -0.91 -13.82
CA ASP A 94 -9.66 -0.57 -14.00
C ASP A 94 -10.52 -1.55 -13.19
N ILE A 95 -11.46 -1.01 -12.40
CA ILE A 95 -12.41 -1.83 -11.63
C ILE A 95 -13.32 -2.68 -12.52
N ALA A 96 -13.52 -2.30 -13.79
CA ALA A 96 -14.26 -3.09 -14.77
C ALA A 96 -13.60 -4.45 -15.07
N GLU A 97 -12.30 -4.60 -14.79
CA GLU A 97 -11.56 -5.85 -14.97
C GLU A 97 -11.69 -6.82 -13.79
N PHE A 98 -12.57 -6.52 -12.82
CA PHE A 98 -12.83 -7.40 -11.68
C PHE A 98 -13.17 -8.84 -12.15
N PRO A 99 -12.58 -9.89 -11.53
CA PRO A 99 -11.74 -9.88 -10.33
C PRO A 99 -10.22 -9.92 -10.60
N PHE A 100 -9.78 -9.63 -11.82
CA PHE A 100 -8.37 -9.69 -12.23
C PHE A 100 -7.69 -8.32 -12.26
N ASP A 101 -8.39 -7.29 -11.82
CA ASP A 101 -7.93 -5.92 -11.67
C ASP A 101 -6.60 -5.84 -10.89
N ARG A 102 -5.72 -4.95 -11.36
CA ARG A 102 -4.39 -4.72 -10.82
C ARG A 102 -4.10 -3.23 -10.75
N TYR A 103 -3.71 -2.75 -9.57
CA TYR A 103 -3.39 -1.35 -9.35
C TYR A 103 -1.93 -1.19 -8.96
N ASN A 104 -1.40 0.00 -9.20
CA ASN A 104 -0.06 0.40 -8.79
C ASN A 104 -0.14 1.72 -8.02
N VAL A 105 0.74 1.87 -7.03
CA VAL A 105 0.88 3.10 -6.24
C VAL A 105 2.37 3.42 -6.16
N ALA A 106 2.71 4.69 -6.36
CA ALA A 106 4.07 5.19 -6.18
C ALA A 106 4.11 6.11 -4.96
N ILE A 107 5.02 5.84 -4.04
CA ILE A 107 5.23 6.61 -2.82
C ILE A 107 6.71 6.99 -2.74
N GLY A 108 7.01 8.28 -2.72
CA GLY A 108 8.33 8.78 -2.39
C GLY A 108 8.45 8.99 -0.89
N LEU A 109 9.54 8.52 -0.31
CA LEU A 109 9.88 8.78 1.09
C LEU A 109 11.29 9.37 1.15
N GLN A 110 11.43 10.43 1.94
CA GLN A 110 12.70 11.10 2.21
C GLN A 110 12.78 11.46 3.69
N SER A 111 13.94 11.25 4.30
CA SER A 111 14.20 11.63 5.70
C SER A 111 15.49 12.44 5.79
N PHE A 112 15.41 13.54 6.54
CA PHE A 112 16.53 14.44 6.78
C PHE A 112 16.70 14.67 8.29
N GLU A 113 17.94 14.68 8.76
CA GLU A 113 18.30 15.15 10.09
C GLU A 113 18.37 16.68 10.06
N SER A 114 17.54 17.37 10.85
CA SER A 114 17.55 18.82 10.94
C SER A 114 18.28 19.26 12.22
N ASP A 115 19.23 20.19 12.10
CA ASP A 115 19.92 20.79 13.25
C ASP A 115 19.16 21.99 13.85
N GLY A 116 17.86 22.12 13.56
CA GLY A 116 16.98 23.14 14.16
C GLY A 116 17.15 24.57 13.61
N ALA A 117 18.12 24.82 12.72
CA ALA A 117 18.37 26.13 12.10
C ALA A 117 18.14 26.10 10.58
N ALA A 118 17.08 26.78 10.12
CA ALA A 118 16.73 27.11 8.72
C ALA A 118 16.32 25.93 7.79
N PRO A 119 15.57 26.20 6.70
CA PRO A 119 14.89 25.20 5.86
C PRO A 119 15.82 24.62 4.78
N ALA A 120 17.10 24.44 5.08
CA ALA A 120 18.00 23.71 4.19
C ALA A 120 17.75 22.20 4.35
N PRO A 121 17.80 21.39 3.27
CA PRO A 121 17.72 19.95 3.40
C PRO A 121 18.89 19.50 4.27
N GLY A 122 18.53 18.95 5.43
CA GLY A 122 19.48 18.44 6.41
C GLY A 122 20.22 17.21 5.89
N ARG A 123 20.99 16.55 6.76
CA ARG A 123 21.73 15.35 6.36
C ARG A 123 20.75 14.22 5.99
N PRO A 124 20.83 13.60 4.79
CA PRO A 124 19.93 12.51 4.44
C PRO A 124 20.16 11.29 5.33
N ILE A 125 19.07 10.67 5.76
CA ILE A 125 19.08 9.48 6.63
C ILE A 125 18.65 8.26 5.81
N ALA A 126 19.43 7.18 5.88
CA ALA A 126 19.03 5.91 5.28
C ALA A 126 17.78 5.35 5.96
N GLN A 127 16.74 5.08 5.16
CA GLN A 127 15.46 4.53 5.60
C GLN A 127 15.36 3.05 5.25
N GLU A 128 14.97 2.23 6.22
CA GLU A 128 14.47 0.88 5.98
C GLU A 128 12.94 0.95 5.91
N VAL A 129 12.35 0.66 4.75
CA VAL A 129 10.89 0.70 4.58
C VAL A 129 10.33 -0.72 4.65
N THR A 130 9.42 -0.95 5.60
CA THR A 130 8.70 -2.21 5.78
C THR A 130 7.23 -2.03 5.43
N LEU A 131 6.75 -2.76 4.42
CA LEU A 131 5.34 -2.80 4.07
C LEU A 131 4.62 -3.93 4.80
N TRP A 132 3.46 -3.63 5.38
CA TRP A 132 2.56 -4.64 5.90
C TRP A 132 1.83 -5.34 4.75
N GLY A 133 2.21 -6.59 4.47
CA GLY A 133 1.89 -7.24 3.20
C GLY A 133 0.47 -7.79 3.04
N ARG A 134 -0.47 -7.55 3.97
CA ARG A 134 -1.81 -8.18 3.93
C ARG A 134 -2.92 -7.25 4.40
N MET A 135 -3.90 -7.05 3.52
CA MET A 135 -5.19 -6.43 3.80
C MET A 135 -6.27 -7.41 3.35
N LEU A 136 -7.44 -7.40 3.99
CA LEU A 136 -8.55 -8.25 3.57
C LEU A 136 -8.90 -7.97 2.09
N GLY A 137 -8.87 -9.01 1.27
CA GLY A 137 -9.22 -8.91 -0.16
C GLY A 137 -8.10 -8.50 -1.12
N TYR A 138 -6.95 -8.08 -0.62
CA TYR A 138 -5.83 -7.66 -1.46
C TYR A 138 -4.49 -8.28 -1.07
N GLN A 139 -3.60 -8.39 -2.05
CA GLN A 139 -2.21 -8.75 -1.91
C GLN A 139 -1.35 -7.60 -2.41
N PHE A 140 -0.25 -7.36 -1.70
CA PHE A 140 0.68 -6.29 -2.02
C PHE A 140 2.04 -6.87 -2.37
N LYS A 141 2.67 -6.27 -3.37
CA LYS A 141 4.05 -6.54 -3.74
C LYS A 141 4.80 -5.22 -3.84
N ALA A 142 5.66 -4.96 -2.88
CA ALA A 142 6.57 -3.83 -2.90
C ALA A 142 7.72 -4.07 -3.89
N TYR A 143 8.10 -3.02 -4.61
CA TYR A 143 9.29 -2.97 -5.43
C TYR A 143 9.92 -1.57 -5.33
N GLN A 144 11.24 -1.49 -5.53
CA GLN A 144 11.90 -0.19 -5.63
C GLN A 144 11.61 0.37 -7.02
N ALA A 145 10.91 1.51 -7.08
CA ALA A 145 10.65 2.19 -8.33
C ALA A 145 11.93 2.90 -8.82
N PRO A 146 12.07 3.17 -10.13
CA PRO A 146 13.19 3.95 -10.65
C PRO A 146 13.34 5.28 -9.91
N ARG A 147 14.57 5.62 -9.53
CA ARG A 147 14.89 6.85 -8.80
C ARG A 147 14.63 8.05 -9.72
N SER A 148 13.62 8.86 -9.41
CA SER A 148 13.24 10.02 -10.24
C SER A 148 13.95 11.33 -9.85
N ALA A 149 14.64 11.38 -8.70
CA ALA A 149 15.47 12.51 -8.28
C ALA A 149 16.59 12.05 -7.33
N GLU A 150 17.66 12.83 -7.24
CA GLU A 150 18.95 12.43 -6.65
C GLU A 150 18.94 12.00 -5.17
N ASP A 151 17.84 12.11 -4.42
CA ASP A 151 17.80 11.66 -3.01
C ASP A 151 16.46 11.10 -2.51
N SER A 152 15.56 10.70 -3.43
CA SER A 152 14.28 10.09 -3.05
C SER A 152 14.30 8.56 -3.13
N SER A 153 13.89 7.90 -2.04
CA SER A 153 13.53 6.49 -2.09
C SER A 153 12.11 6.39 -2.66
N ASN A 154 12.00 5.99 -3.93
CA ASN A 154 10.72 5.75 -4.57
C ASN A 154 10.32 4.28 -4.35
N LEU A 155 9.23 4.07 -3.61
CA LEU A 155 8.61 2.78 -3.40
C LEU A 155 7.42 2.62 -4.35
N GLY A 156 7.47 1.58 -5.17
CA GLY A 156 6.33 1.12 -5.94
C GLY A 156 5.59 0.01 -5.21
N LEU A 157 4.27 0.06 -5.21
CA LEU A 157 3.39 -0.97 -4.66
C LEU A 157 2.49 -1.50 -5.76
N GLU A 158 2.63 -2.78 -6.08
CA GLU A 158 1.68 -3.51 -6.91
C GLU A 158 0.60 -4.11 -6.01
N ILE A 159 -0.66 -3.85 -6.34
CA ILE A 159 -1.84 -4.25 -5.58
C ILE A 159 -2.71 -5.15 -6.47
N ARG A 160 -3.08 -6.33 -5.97
CA ARG A 160 -3.92 -7.29 -6.68
C ARG A 160 -4.95 -7.91 -5.76
N ARG A 161 -6.06 -8.41 -6.31
CA ARG A 161 -7.03 -9.20 -5.54
C ARG A 161 -6.39 -10.43 -4.92
N ALA A 162 -6.77 -10.72 -3.67
CA ALA A 162 -6.38 -11.97 -3.02
C ALA A 162 -7.02 -13.17 -3.74
N GLY A 163 -6.30 -14.30 -3.79
CA GLY A 163 -6.75 -15.48 -4.55
C GLY A 163 -8.16 -15.98 -4.21
N ALA A 164 -8.59 -15.86 -2.94
CA ALA A 164 -9.96 -16.19 -2.55
C ALA A 164 -11.01 -15.30 -3.24
N HIS A 165 -10.73 -14.00 -3.38
CA HIS A 165 -11.64 -13.06 -4.05
C HIS A 165 -11.71 -13.34 -5.56
N ILE A 166 -10.57 -13.69 -6.17
CA ILE A 166 -10.51 -14.14 -7.57
C ILE A 166 -11.40 -15.38 -7.76
N PHE A 167 -11.22 -16.40 -6.90
CA PHE A 167 -12.00 -17.63 -6.98
C PHE A 167 -13.50 -17.37 -6.86
N PHE A 168 -13.93 -16.62 -5.84
CA PHE A 168 -15.35 -16.31 -5.65
C PHE A 168 -15.92 -15.42 -6.76
N GLY A 169 -15.16 -14.45 -7.24
CA GLY A 169 -15.56 -13.61 -8.37
C GLY A 169 -15.81 -14.44 -9.63
N VAL A 170 -14.85 -15.29 -10.01
CA VAL A 170 -14.98 -16.18 -11.17
C VAL A 170 -16.16 -17.15 -11.01
N ALA A 171 -16.33 -17.75 -9.83
CA ALA A 171 -17.45 -18.65 -9.56
C ALA A 171 -18.81 -17.95 -9.68
N ALA A 172 -18.92 -16.71 -9.19
CA ALA A 172 -20.14 -15.92 -9.30
C ALA A 172 -20.47 -15.57 -10.75
N TYR A 173 -19.50 -15.09 -11.54
CA TYR A 173 -19.71 -14.84 -12.97
C TYR A 173 -20.09 -16.11 -13.73
N GLY A 174 -19.45 -17.24 -13.42
CA GLY A 174 -19.82 -18.53 -13.99
C GLY A 174 -21.27 -18.92 -13.68
N ALA A 175 -21.72 -18.75 -12.44
CA ALA A 175 -23.10 -19.01 -12.06
C ALA A 175 -24.10 -18.11 -12.81
N ILE A 176 -23.78 -16.82 -12.96
CA ILE A 176 -24.61 -15.87 -13.73
C ILE A 176 -24.75 -16.32 -15.19
N ILE A 177 -23.66 -16.75 -15.83
CA ILE A 177 -23.66 -17.25 -17.20
C ILE A 177 -24.54 -18.49 -17.32
N VAL A 178 -24.40 -19.46 -16.40
CA VAL A 178 -25.21 -20.69 -16.39
C VAL A 178 -26.69 -20.36 -16.24
N LEU A 179 -27.05 -19.45 -15.34
CA LEU A 179 -28.42 -19.00 -15.16
C LEU A 179 -28.98 -18.32 -16.41
N ALA A 180 -28.19 -17.47 -17.06
CA ALA A 180 -28.57 -16.80 -18.30
C ALA A 180 -28.82 -17.81 -19.43
N CYS A 181 -27.94 -18.81 -19.59
CA CYS A 181 -28.11 -19.88 -20.57
C CYS A 181 -29.37 -20.72 -20.30
N ASN A 182 -29.60 -21.11 -19.04
CA ASN A 182 -30.81 -21.85 -18.65
C ASN A 182 -32.08 -21.04 -18.94
N SER A 183 -32.08 -19.75 -18.59
CA SER A 183 -33.19 -18.85 -18.90
C SER A 183 -33.44 -18.76 -20.40
N LEU A 184 -32.39 -18.67 -21.22
CA LEU A 184 -32.51 -18.59 -22.67
C LEU A 184 -33.08 -19.87 -23.27
N VAL A 185 -32.61 -21.04 -22.82
CA VAL A 185 -33.12 -22.34 -23.25
C VAL A 185 -34.61 -22.49 -22.91
N ILE A 186 -35.01 -22.13 -21.68
CA ILE A 186 -36.42 -22.19 -21.25
C ILE A 186 -37.27 -21.27 -22.13
N SER A 187 -36.82 -20.03 -22.39
CA SER A 187 -37.53 -19.08 -23.26
C SER A 187 -37.71 -19.60 -24.68
N CYS A 188 -36.66 -20.19 -25.27
CA CYS A 188 -36.74 -20.81 -26.60
C CYS A 188 -37.73 -21.97 -26.65
N LEU A 189 -37.76 -22.82 -25.62
CA LEU A 189 -38.70 -23.95 -25.53
C LEU A 189 -40.16 -23.49 -25.42
N VAL A 190 -40.42 -22.45 -24.61
CA VAL A 190 -41.76 -21.87 -24.48
C VAL A 190 -42.23 -21.29 -25.81
N PHE A 191 -41.38 -20.52 -26.49
CA PHE A 191 -41.72 -19.91 -27.77
C PHE A 191 -41.98 -20.95 -28.86
N SER A 192 -41.14 -22.00 -28.95
CA SER A 192 -41.34 -23.08 -29.92
C SER A 192 -42.62 -23.88 -29.68
N ARG A 193 -43.12 -23.94 -28.44
CA ARG A 193 -44.40 -24.59 -28.13
C ARG A 193 -45.59 -23.73 -28.56
N GLN A 194 -45.50 -22.40 -28.42
CA GLN A 194 -46.58 -21.49 -28.81
C GLN A 194 -46.77 -21.40 -30.33
N THR A 195 -45.73 -21.58 -31.13
CA THR A 195 -45.84 -21.51 -32.60
C THR A 195 -46.41 -22.77 -33.26
N LYS A 196 -46.54 -23.87 -32.50
CA LYS A 196 -47.05 -25.16 -33.01
C LYS A 196 -48.53 -25.43 -32.67
N GLY A 197 -49.17 -24.57 -31.88
CA GLY A 197 -50.60 -24.66 -31.52
C GLY A 197 -51.40 -23.62 -32.26
#